data_AF-R1CRV8-F1
#
_entry.id   AF-R1CRV8-F1
#
_cell.length_a   1.000
_cell.length_b   1.000
_cell.length_c   1.000
_cell.angle_alpha   90.00
_cell.angle_beta   90.00
_cell.angle_gamma   90.00
#
_symmetry.space_group_name_H-M   'P 1'
#
loop_
_entity.id
_entity.type
_entity.pdbx_description
1 polymer ?
#
loop_
_entity_poly.entity_id
_entity_poly.type
_entity_poly.pdbx_seq_one_letter_code
_entity_poly.pdbx_strand_id
1 'polypeptide(L)' 'MDDKLIKELFQSAKKGNEKALEQLLIIFNPIIYKNSYINGEFDEDCYQELRIKLIDCIKNFKFNGITSVYDYLNI' A
#
# COMPACT_ATOMS: atom_id res chain seq x y z
N MET A 1 -12.40 -3.47 -9.18
CA MET A 1 -11.44 -4.26 -8.39
C MET A 1 -12.10 -4.51 -7.05
N ASP A 2 -12.25 -5.77 -6.66
CA ASP A 2 -13.10 -6.15 -5.52
C ASP A 2 -12.39 -5.82 -4.19
N ASP A 3 -13.01 -5.01 -3.33
CA ASP A 3 -12.45 -4.60 -2.02
C ASP A 3 -12.06 -5.81 -1.14
N LYS A 4 -12.77 -6.93 -1.31
CA LYS A 4 -12.46 -8.18 -0.61
C LYS A 4 -11.13 -8.78 -1.04
N LEU A 5 -10.83 -8.76 -2.34
CA LEU A 5 -9.59 -9.29 -2.90
C LEU A 5 -8.37 -8.53 -2.37
N ILE A 6 -8.45 -7.19 -2.32
CA ILE A 6 -7.38 -6.36 -1.76
C ILE A 6 -7.14 -6.72 -0.30
N LYS A 7 -8.21 -6.84 0.48
CA LYS A 7 -8.11 -7.20 1.90
C LYS A 7 -7.44 -8.56 2.10
N GLU A 8 -7.78 -9.57 1.29
CA GLU A 8 -7.16 -10.89 1.34
C GLU A 8 -5.67 -10.86 0.95
N LEU A 9 -5.31 -10.06 -0.06
CA LEU A 9 -3.91 -9.85 -0.45
C LEU A 9 -3.11 -9.18 0.68
N PHE A 10 -3.63 -8.14 1.31
CA PHE A 10 -2.98 -7.48 2.45
C PHE A 10 -2.76 -8.45 3.62
N GLN A 11 -3.77 -9.25 3.97
CA GLN A 11 -3.63 -10.25 5.04
C GLN A 11 -2.60 -11.32 4.69
N SER A 12 -2.58 -11.76 3.43
CA SER A 12 -1.64 -12.77 2.94
C SER A 12 -0.21 -12.24 2.92
N ALA A 13 -0.01 -11.02 2.40
CA ALA A 13 1.28 -10.34 2.37
C ALA A 13 1.85 -10.16 3.79
N LYS A 14 0.99 -9.79 4.75
CA LYS A 14 1.38 -9.64 6.15
C LYS A 14 1.82 -10.94 6.82
N LYS A 15 1.29 -12.08 6.37
CA LYS A 15 1.74 -13.42 6.80
C LYS A 15 3.06 -13.86 6.16
N GLY A 16 3.71 -13.00 5.38
CA GLY A 16 4.97 -13.29 4.69
C GLY A 16 4.81 -13.86 3.28
N ASN A 17 3.60 -13.82 2.70
CA ASN A 17 3.41 -14.28 1.33
C ASN A 17 3.97 -13.25 0.33
N GLU A 18 5.12 -13.55 -0.24
CA GLU A 18 5.83 -12.69 -1.19
C GLU A 18 5.02 -12.43 -2.47
N LYS A 19 4.29 -13.42 -2.98
CA LYS A 19 3.43 -13.26 -4.17
C LYS A 19 2.29 -12.28 -3.92
N ALA A 20 1.71 -12.33 -2.72
CA ALA A 20 0.65 -11.38 -2.34
C ALA A 20 1.20 -9.95 -2.20
N LEU A 21 2.41 -9.81 -1.66
CA LEU A 21 3.11 -8.52 -1.58
C LEU A 21 3.42 -7.97 -2.98
N GLU A 22 3.92 -8.80 -3.88
CA GLU A 22 4.22 -8.42 -5.27
C GLU A 22 2.95 -7.95 -6.00
N GLN A 23 1.83 -8.68 -5.85
CA GLN A 23 0.57 -8.26 -6.45
C GLN A 23 0.11 -6.90 -5.92
N LEU A 24 0.23 -6.64 -4.61
CA LEU A 24 -0.07 -5.32 -4.04
C LEU A 24 0.84 -4.24 -4.64
N LEU A 25 2.13 -4.50 -4.77
CA LEU A 25 3.06 -3.57 -5.40
C LEU A 25 2.67 -3.25 -6.84
N ILE A 26 2.25 -4.25 -7.62
CA ILE A 26 1.78 -4.05 -9.01
C ILE A 26 0.53 -3.16 -9.04
N ILE A 27 -0.42 -3.42 -8.13
CA ILE A 27 -1.67 -2.65 -8.01
C ILE A 27 -1.38 -1.17 -7.71
N PHE A 28 -0.47 -0.90 -6.79
CA PHE A 28 -0.13 0.46 -6.37
C PHE A 28 0.92 1.13 -7.26
N ASN A 29 1.62 0.38 -8.10
CA ASN A 29 2.66 0.87 -9.00
C ASN A 29 2.27 2.11 -9.83
N PRO A 30 1.10 2.18 -10.50
CA PRO A 30 0.73 3.37 -11.27
C PRO A 30 0.60 4.63 -10.41
N ILE A 31 0.14 4.49 -9.16
CA ILE A 31 0.04 5.61 -8.22
C ILE A 31 1.43 6.02 -7.75
N ILE A 32 2.27 5.06 -7.38
CA ILE A 32 3.65 5.34 -6.96
C ILE A 32 4.39 6.05 -8.09
N TYR A 33 4.35 5.49 -9.30
CA TYR A 33 5.00 6.06 -10.47
C TYR A 33 4.56 7.50 -10.74
N LYS A 34 3.25 7.78 -10.70
CA LYS A 34 2.72 9.14 -10.86
C LYS A 34 3.23 10.12 -9.79
N ASN A 35 3.34 9.67 -8.54
CA ASN A 35 3.82 10.50 -7.42
C ASN A 35 5.35 10.59 -7.35
N SER A 36 6.07 9.85 -8.19
CA SER A 36 7.53 9.89 -8.27
C SER A 36 8.05 10.98 -9.21
N TYR A 37 7.15 11.79 -9.79
CA TYR A 37 7.55 12.90 -10.64
C TYR A 37 7.71 14.18 -9.81
N ILE A 38 8.91 14.75 -9.82
CA ILE A 38 9.25 16.01 -9.15
C ILE A 38 9.58 17.02 -10.25
N ASN A 39 8.89 18.16 -10.26
CA ASN A 39 9.05 19.21 -11.28
C ASN A 39 8.90 18.72 -12.74
N GLY A 40 8.13 17.65 -12.96
CA GLY A 40 7.89 17.07 -14.29
C GLY A 40 8.93 16.04 -14.73
N GLU A 41 9.95 15.78 -13.92
CA GLU A 41 10.97 14.75 -14.18
C GLU A 41 10.74 13.54 -13.28
N PHE A 42 11.01 12.34 -13.81
CA PHE A 42 10.93 11.12 -13.03
C PHE A 42 12.12 11.05 -12.07
N ASP A 43 11.82 10.94 -10.77
CA ASP A 43 12.79 10.79 -9.71
C ASP A 43 12.82 9.32 -9.26
N GLU A 44 13.91 8.62 -9.60
CA GLU A 44 14.07 7.20 -9.31
C GLU A 44 14.17 6.94 -7.79
N ASP A 45 14.83 7.83 -7.05
CA ASP A 45 14.97 7.72 -5.60
C ASP A 45 13.61 7.87 -4.92
N CYS A 46 12.80 8.84 -5.37
CA CYS A 46 11.43 9.03 -4.92
C CYS A 46 10.57 7.78 -5.18
N TYR A 47 10.69 7.19 -6.37
CA TYR A 47 9.99 5.96 -6.73
C TYR A 47 10.37 4.78 -5.82
N GLN A 48 11.67 4.60 -5.55
CA GLN A 48 12.16 3.55 -4.68
C GLN A 48 11.71 3.77 -3.23
N GLU A 49 11.81 5.00 -2.71
CA GLU A 49 11.36 5.36 -1.35
C GLU A 49 9.86 5.12 -1.16
N LEU A 50 9.02 5.53 -2.12
CA LEU A 50 7.58 5.28 -2.07
C LEU A 50 7.25 3.79 -2.06
N ARG A 51 7.99 2.97 -2.81
CA ARG A 51 7.86 1.49 -2.76
C ARG A 51 8.25 0.93 -1.41
N ILE A 52 9.37 1.36 -0.83
CA ILE A 52 9.82 0.91 0.48
C ILE A 52 8.79 1.28 1.55
N LYS A 53 8.29 2.51 1.54
CA LYS A 53 7.23 2.96 2.45
C LYS A 53 5.94 2.17 2.29
N LEU A 54 5.54 1.85 1.07
CA LEU A 54 4.36 1.01 0.85
C LEU A 54 4.55 -0.39 1.46
N ILE A 55 5.72 -1.02 1.30
CA ILE A 55 6.00 -2.33 1.89
C ILE A 55 5.95 -2.27 3.41
N ASP A 56 6.55 -1.24 4.02
CA ASP A 56 6.50 -1.02 5.46
C ASP A 56 5.05 -0.84 5.95
N CYS A 57 4.28 0.00 5.26
CA CYS A 57 2.85 0.19 5.51
C CYS A 57 2.10 -1.15 5.43
N ILE A 58 2.28 -1.96 4.39
CA ILE A 58 1.59 -3.26 4.25
C ILE A 58 1.91 -4.19 5.42
N LYS A 59 3.17 -4.24 5.86
CA LYS A 59 3.62 -5.08 6.98
C LYS A 59 3.04 -4.61 8.32
N ASN A 60 3.05 -3.29 8.54
CA ASN A 60 2.64 -2.69 9.81
C ASN A 60 1.13 -2.38 9.88
N PHE A 61 0.42 -2.35 8.75
CA PHE A 61 -0.98 -1.98 8.66
C PHE A 61 -1.83 -2.89 9.55
N LYS A 62 -2.59 -2.28 10.45
CA LYS A 62 -3.55 -2.99 11.29
C LYS A 62 -4.94 -2.67 10.76
N PHE A 63 -5.64 -3.70 10.30
CA PHE A 63 -7.10 -3.65 10.20
C PHE A 63 -7.62 -3.66 11.64
N ASN A 64 -7.51 -2.53 12.33
CA ASN A 64 -8.26 -2.34 13.55
C ASN A 64 -9.72 -2.53 13.14
N GLY A 65 -10.53 -3.26 13.91
CA GLY A 65 -11.95 -3.52 13.65
C GLY A 65 -12.83 -2.26 13.70
N ILE A 66 -12.24 -1.12 13.39
CA ILE A 66 -12.83 0.19 13.20
C ILE A 66 -13.80 0.05 12.03
N THR A 67 -15.07 -0.09 12.39
CA THR A 67 -16.21 -0.20 11.49
C THR A 67 -16.49 1.12 10.76
N SER A 68 -15.87 2.21 11.23
CA SER A 68 -16.16 3.57 10.80
C SER A 68 -14.96 4.51 10.98
N VAL A 69 -14.69 5.37 10.01
CA VAL A 69 -13.67 6.44 10.11
C VAL A 69 -13.82 7.31 11.38
N TYR A 70 -15.04 7.42 11.93
CA TYR A 70 -15.33 8.12 13.18
C TYR A 70 -14.64 7.47 14.39
N ASP A 71 -14.57 6.12 14.45
CA ASP A 71 -13.87 5.40 15.53
C ASP A 71 -12.35 5.63 15.49
N TYR A 72 -11.78 5.87 14.31
CA TYR A 72 -10.34 6.16 14.16
C TYR A 72 -10.01 7.61 14.55
N LEU A 73 -10.88 8.53 14.16
CA LEU A 73 -10.71 9.96 14.41
C LEU A 73 -11.17 10.38 15.82
N ASN A 74 -11.78 9.46 16.57
CA ASN A 74 -12.29 9.67 17.93
C ASN A 74 -13.23 10.90 18.01
N ILE A 75 -14.07 11.06 16.97
CA ILE A 75 -15.05 12.15 16.77
C ILE A 75 -16.44 11.60 16.47
#